data_AF-M4B7A4-F1
#
_entry.id   AF-M4B7A4-F1
#
_cell.length_a   1.000
_cell.length_b   1.000
_cell.length_c   1.000
_cell.angle_alpha   90.00
_cell.angle_beta   90.00
_cell.angle_gamma   90.00
#
_symmetry.space_group_name_H-M   'P 1'
#
loop_
_entity.id
_entity.type
_entity.pdbx_description
1 polymer ?
#
loop_
_entity_poly.entity_id
_entity_poly.type
_entity_poly.pdbx_seq_one_letter_code
_entity_poly.pdbx_strand_id
1 'polypeptide(L)'
;MFSVEDAPFKLTKEMVDVMGGVGSSGYTRFRGCLVEGFVALQKYHSEISALLQTTGQHSPFPCFNGAKLGRIVADLRTRLCVGCSRQEIRHRVDYLLRKSYNAWGTRQFLFSCAVPDLLMCNLLVLPMEPRKLHARVIPYCCAL
;
A
#
# COMPACT_ATOMS: atom_id res chain seq x y z
N MET A 1 -4.73 24.95 -1.28
CA MET A 1 -3.45 24.21 -1.16
C MET A 1 -3.75 22.77 -1.57
N PHE A 2 -3.61 22.49 -2.87
CA PHE A 2 -4.04 21.24 -3.49
C PHE A 2 -2.84 20.29 -3.57
N SER A 3 -2.62 19.48 -2.54
CA SER A 3 -1.61 18.42 -2.64
C SER A 3 -2.16 17.29 -3.51
N VAL A 4 -1.44 17.00 -4.59
CA VAL A 4 -1.73 15.95 -5.57
C VAL A 4 -1.54 14.53 -4.95
N GLU A 5 -1.04 14.46 -3.71
CA GLU A 5 -0.60 13.25 -2.99
C GLU A 5 -1.49 12.86 -1.78
N ASP A 6 -2.76 13.30 -1.72
CA ASP A 6 -3.62 12.97 -0.56
C ASP A 6 -4.22 11.55 -0.60
N ALA A 7 -4.16 10.90 -1.76
CA ALA A 7 -4.65 9.54 -1.95
C ALA A 7 -3.69 8.53 -1.30
N PRO A 8 -4.17 7.64 -0.41
CA PRO A 8 -3.30 6.74 0.33
C PRO A 8 -2.70 5.62 -0.53
N PHE A 9 -3.31 5.32 -1.67
CA PHE A 9 -2.69 4.55 -2.74
C PHE A 9 -3.40 4.84 -4.07
N LYS A 10 -2.81 4.41 -5.19
CA LYS A 10 -3.37 4.62 -6.52
C LYS A 10 -4.47 3.59 -6.80
N LEU A 11 -5.70 4.06 -7.04
CA LEU A 11 -6.81 3.21 -7.50
C LEU A 11 -7.63 3.94 -8.56
N THR A 12 -7.39 3.61 -9.83
CA THR A 12 -8.05 4.29 -10.95
C THR A 12 -9.41 3.66 -11.27
N LYS A 13 -10.25 4.39 -12.02
CA LYS A 13 -11.53 3.85 -12.51
C LYS A 13 -11.30 2.64 -13.42
N GLU A 14 -10.32 2.70 -14.30
CA GLU A 14 -9.98 1.63 -15.25
C GLU A 14 -9.57 0.34 -14.51
N MET A 15 -8.77 0.46 -13.44
CA MET A 15 -8.43 -0.69 -12.59
C MET A 15 -9.67 -1.33 -11.97
N VAL A 16 -10.62 -0.52 -11.51
CA VAL A 16 -11.88 -1.00 -10.92
C VAL A 16 -12.82 -1.59 -11.97
N ASP A 17 -12.87 -1.00 -13.16
CA ASP A 17 -13.67 -1.50 -14.29
C ASP A 17 -13.17 -2.89 -14.73
N VAL A 18 -11.85 -3.12 -14.75
CA VAL A 18 -11.25 -4.46 -14.99
C VAL A 18 -11.64 -5.47 -13.91
N MET A 19 -11.84 -5.02 -12.68
CA MET A 19 -12.39 -5.85 -11.59
C MET A 19 -13.91 -6.09 -11.71
N GLY A 20 -14.58 -5.52 -12.71
CA GLY A 20 -16.02 -5.62 -12.92
C GLY A 20 -16.83 -4.48 -12.29
N GLY A 21 -16.19 -3.40 -11.86
CA GLY A 21 -16.83 -2.23 -11.28
C GLY A 21 -16.97 -2.29 -9.75
N VAL A 22 -17.36 -1.16 -9.15
CA VAL A 22 -17.62 -1.07 -7.71
C VAL A 22 -18.78 -1.98 -7.33
N GLY A 23 -18.60 -2.81 -6.30
CA GLY A 23 -19.63 -3.75 -5.83
C GLY A 23 -19.66 -5.09 -6.56
N SER A 24 -18.81 -5.29 -7.57
CA SER A 24 -18.65 -6.60 -8.22
C SER A 24 -18.04 -7.64 -7.27
N SER A 25 -18.14 -8.92 -7.64
CA SER A 25 -17.43 -10.00 -6.95
C SER A 25 -15.91 -9.83 -7.01
N GLY A 26 -15.38 -9.32 -8.13
CA GLY A 26 -13.95 -9.01 -8.30
C GLY A 26 -13.47 -7.91 -7.35
N TYR A 27 -14.22 -6.81 -7.25
CA TYR A 27 -13.91 -5.71 -6.32
C TYR A 27 -14.03 -6.16 -4.86
N THR A 28 -15.03 -6.98 -4.54
CA THR A 28 -15.20 -7.56 -3.20
C THR A 28 -14.05 -8.48 -2.82
N ARG A 29 -13.57 -9.31 -3.76
CA ARG A 29 -12.39 -10.15 -3.57
C ARG A 29 -11.14 -9.30 -3.36
N PHE A 30 -10.92 -8.26 -4.16
CA PHE A 30 -9.80 -7.33 -4.00
C PHE A 30 -9.79 -6.70 -2.60
N ARG A 31 -10.94 -6.19 -2.14
CA ARG A 31 -11.11 -5.68 -0.77
C ARG A 31 -10.76 -6.73 0.28
N GLY A 32 -11.23 -7.98 0.11
CA GLY A 32 -10.91 -9.09 1.00
C GLY A 32 -9.41 -9.37 1.08
N CYS A 33 -8.73 -9.40 -0.07
CA CYS A 33 -7.29 -9.55 -0.15
C CYS A 33 -6.53 -8.44 0.58
N LEU A 34 -6.98 -7.18 0.49
CA LEU A 34 -6.38 -6.08 1.25
C LEU A 34 -6.50 -6.32 2.76
N VAL A 35 -7.66 -6.77 3.24
CA VAL A 35 -7.86 -7.07 4.67
C VAL A 35 -6.92 -8.18 5.14
N GLU A 36 -6.81 -9.28 4.40
CA GLU A 36 -5.87 -10.36 4.74
C GLU A 36 -4.41 -9.89 4.67
N GLY A 37 -4.08 -9.03 3.69
CA GLY A 37 -2.78 -8.39 3.58
C GLY A 37 -2.41 -7.61 4.83
N PHE A 38 -3.30 -6.75 5.35
CA PHE A 38 -3.06 -6.03 6.61
C PHE A 38 -2.87 -6.97 7.80
N VAL A 39 -3.65 -8.05 7.88
CA VAL A 39 -3.49 -9.05 8.97
C VAL A 39 -2.12 -9.73 8.88
N ALA A 40 -1.68 -10.10 7.68
CA ALA A 40 -0.36 -10.68 7.47
C ALA A 40 0.75 -9.68 7.81
N LEU A 41 0.60 -8.42 7.43
CA LEU A 41 1.56 -7.36 7.71
C LEU A 41 1.69 -7.03 9.19
N GLN A 42 0.57 -7.04 9.91
CA GLN A 42 0.55 -6.86 11.35
C GLN A 42 1.40 -7.94 12.05
N LYS A 43 1.38 -9.18 11.55
CA LYS A 43 2.18 -10.29 12.08
C LYS A 43 3.68 -10.04 11.98
N TYR A 44 4.15 -9.43 10.90
CA TYR A 44 5.59 -9.18 10.65
C TYR A 44 6.03 -7.73 10.97
N HIS A 45 5.22 -6.99 11.71
CA HIS A 45 5.48 -5.56 11.96
C HIS A 45 6.80 -5.31 12.69
N SER A 46 7.24 -6.24 13.55
CA SER A 46 8.51 -6.16 14.29
C SER A 46 9.71 -6.22 13.35
N GLU A 47 9.72 -7.17 12.43
CA GLU A 47 10.76 -7.40 11.45
C GLU A 47 10.83 -6.23 10.46
N ILE A 48 9.67 -5.76 9.99
CA ILE A 48 9.57 -4.57 9.13
C ILE A 48 10.10 -3.33 9.86
N SER A 49 9.78 -3.17 11.15
CA SER A 49 10.26 -2.05 11.96
C SER A 49 11.77 -2.11 12.18
N ALA A 50 12.33 -3.31 12.43
CA ALA A 50 13.76 -3.52 12.58
C ALA A 50 14.52 -3.20 11.29
N LEU A 51 14.02 -3.68 10.14
CA LEU A 51 14.57 -3.37 8.83
C LEU A 51 14.60 -1.86 8.57
N LEU A 52 13.52 -1.15 8.88
CA LEU A 52 13.45 0.30 8.68
C LEU A 52 14.40 1.05 9.62
N GLN A 53 14.61 0.57 10.85
CA GLN A 53 15.60 1.14 11.76
C GLN A 53 17.02 0.98 11.20
N THR A 54 17.39 -0.22 10.76
CA THR A 54 18.71 -0.46 10.16
C THR A 54 18.92 0.34 8.87
N THR A 55 17.89 0.43 8.02
CA THR A 55 17.97 1.15 6.74
C THR A 55 18.03 2.66 6.93
N GLY A 56 17.31 3.18 7.93
CA GLY A 56 17.25 4.61 8.21
C GLY A 56 18.45 5.14 9.00
N GLN A 57 19.14 4.29 9.74
CA GLN A 57 20.32 4.68 10.51
C GLN A 57 21.45 5.13 9.56
N HIS A 58 21.89 6.38 9.69
CA HIS A 58 22.88 7.03 8.82
C HIS A 58 22.52 7.01 7.32
N SER A 59 21.23 6.89 6.99
CA SER A 59 20.79 6.84 5.61
C SER A 59 21.03 8.16 4.88
N PRO A 60 21.61 8.15 3.66
CA PRO A 60 21.77 9.37 2.86
C PRO A 60 20.47 9.82 2.20
N PHE A 61 19.38 9.04 2.30
CA PHE A 61 18.14 9.38 1.62
C PHE A 61 17.41 10.55 2.31
N PRO A 62 16.92 11.54 1.53
CA PRO A 62 16.25 12.73 2.07
C PRO A 62 15.03 12.42 2.96
N CYS A 63 14.36 11.28 2.74
CA CYS A 63 13.19 10.86 3.53
C CYS A 63 13.52 10.49 4.99
N PHE A 64 14.79 10.21 5.30
CA PHE A 64 15.29 10.02 6.66
C PHE A 64 15.95 11.30 7.21
N ASN A 65 16.15 12.32 6.37
CA ASN A 65 16.82 13.55 6.76
C ASN A 65 15.86 14.49 7.50
N GLY A 66 16.28 15.03 8.64
CA GLY A 66 15.48 15.97 9.46
C GLY A 66 14.30 15.36 10.24
N ALA A 67 13.80 14.18 9.85
CA ALA A 67 12.82 13.43 10.63
C ALA A 67 13.50 12.48 11.62
N LYS A 68 13.07 12.50 12.89
CA LYS A 68 13.55 11.52 13.88
C LYS A 68 13.14 10.12 13.43
N LEU A 69 14.09 9.20 13.26
CA LEU A 69 13.85 7.81 12.83
C LEU A 69 12.74 7.12 13.66
N GLY A 70 12.69 7.39 14.97
CA GLY A 70 11.62 6.89 15.84
C GLY A 70 10.20 7.34 15.44
N ARG A 71 10.04 8.56 14.90
CA ARG A 71 8.76 9.04 14.36
C ARG A 71 8.37 8.29 13.09
N ILE A 72 9.32 8.06 12.19
CA ILE A 72 9.07 7.30 10.95
C ILE A 72 8.63 5.86 11.27
N VAL A 73 9.29 5.22 12.24
CA VAL A 73 8.92 3.87 12.72
C VAL A 73 7.53 3.89 13.38
N ALA A 74 7.21 4.90 14.19
CA ALA A 74 5.90 5.03 14.80
C ALA A 74 4.79 5.20 13.73
N ASP A 75 4.99 6.09 12.76
CA ASP A 75 4.06 6.32 11.66
C ASP A 75 3.86 5.04 10.82
N LEU A 76 4.93 4.27 10.59
CA LEU A 76 4.85 2.97 9.92
C LEU A 76 3.98 1.99 10.70
N ARG A 77 4.15 1.88 12.01
CA ARG A 77 3.34 0.97 12.85
C ARG A 77 1.86 1.36 12.83
N THR A 78 1.56 2.65 12.85
CA THR A 78 0.19 3.14 12.65
C THR A 78 -0.36 2.74 11.28
N ARG A 79 0.43 2.87 10.21
CA ARG A 79 0.02 2.45 8.85
C ARG A 79 -0.21 0.95 8.76
N LEU A 80 0.62 0.12 9.39
CA LEU A 80 0.48 -1.34 9.48
C LEU A 80 -0.69 -1.79 10.37
N CYS A 81 -1.40 -0.85 11.01
CA CYS A 81 -2.52 -1.12 11.92
C CYS A 81 -2.12 -2.06 13.07
N VAL A 82 -0.93 -1.88 13.65
CA VAL A 82 -0.44 -2.72 14.75
C VAL A 82 -1.38 -2.63 15.95
N GLY A 83 -1.87 -3.77 16.43
CA GLY A 83 -2.79 -3.86 17.56
C GLY A 83 -4.28 -3.67 17.22
N CYS A 84 -4.62 -3.31 15.99
CA CYS A 84 -6.01 -3.23 15.54
C CYS A 84 -6.63 -4.63 15.40
N SER A 85 -7.90 -4.74 15.76
CA SER A 85 -8.74 -5.89 15.48
C SER A 85 -9.04 -6.04 13.99
N ARG A 86 -9.48 -7.23 13.60
CA ARG A 86 -9.89 -7.51 12.21
C ARG A 86 -11.06 -6.63 11.74
N GLN A 87 -11.95 -6.20 12.63
CA GLN A 87 -13.03 -5.27 12.29
C GLN A 87 -12.49 -3.86 12.00
N GLU A 88 -11.57 -3.38 12.83
CA GLU A 88 -10.90 -2.08 12.61
C GLU A 88 -10.08 -2.09 11.32
N ILE A 89 -9.38 -3.19 11.01
CA ILE A 89 -8.66 -3.35 9.73
C ILE A 89 -9.64 -3.26 8.54
N ARG A 90 -10.82 -3.87 8.64
CA ARG A 90 -11.85 -3.76 7.58
C ARG A 90 -12.28 -2.32 7.38
N HIS A 91 -12.57 -1.60 8.46
CA HIS A 91 -12.92 -0.18 8.38
C HIS A 91 -11.79 0.67 7.81
N ARG A 92 -10.54 0.36 8.16
CA ARG A 92 -9.37 1.03 7.58
C ARG A 92 -9.27 0.78 6.08
N VAL A 93 -9.40 -0.47 5.63
CA VAL A 93 -9.39 -0.82 4.20
C VAL A 93 -10.52 -0.09 3.46
N ASP A 94 -11.73 -0.03 4.02
CA ASP A 94 -12.85 0.70 3.43
C ASP A 94 -12.59 2.20 3.31
N TYR A 95 -11.94 2.78 4.32
CA TYR A 95 -11.51 4.17 4.28
C TYR A 95 -10.47 4.39 3.19
N LEU A 96 -9.45 3.53 3.11
CA LEU A 96 -8.38 3.64 2.12
C LEU A 96 -8.93 3.50 0.69
N LEU A 97 -9.78 2.49 0.44
CA LEU A 97 -10.42 2.28 -0.87
C LEU A 97 -11.24 3.51 -1.31
N ARG A 98 -12.06 4.06 -0.42
CA ARG A 98 -12.87 5.25 -0.72
C ARG A 98 -12.03 6.49 -0.99
N LYS A 99 -10.96 6.69 -0.23
CA LYS A 99 -10.07 7.85 -0.40
C LYS A 99 -9.18 7.73 -1.64
N SER A 100 -8.81 6.50 -2.02
CA SER A 100 -7.98 6.22 -3.19
C SER A 100 -8.75 6.22 -4.51
N TYR A 101 -10.01 5.80 -4.50
CA TYR A 101 -10.79 5.61 -5.72
C TYR A 101 -11.00 6.92 -6.49
N ASN A 102 -10.42 6.98 -7.69
CA ASN A 102 -10.54 8.10 -8.62
C ASN A 102 -10.18 9.47 -7.98
N ALA A 103 -9.28 9.46 -6.99
CA ALA A 103 -8.78 10.68 -6.38
C ALA A 103 -8.11 11.58 -7.43
N TRP A 104 -8.40 12.88 -7.42
CA TRP A 104 -8.07 13.82 -8.52
C TRP A 104 -6.59 13.81 -8.97
N GLY A 105 -5.62 13.50 -8.09
CA GLY A 105 -4.20 13.36 -8.45
C GLY A 105 -3.86 12.16 -9.35
N THR A 106 -4.76 11.17 -9.44
CA THR A 106 -4.57 9.93 -10.20
C THR A 106 -4.43 10.16 -11.70
N ARG A 107 -4.92 11.28 -12.24
CA ARG A 107 -4.85 11.60 -13.68
C ARG A 107 -3.53 12.23 -14.14
N GLN A 108 -2.69 12.72 -13.22
CA GLN A 108 -1.47 13.46 -13.56
C GLN A 108 -0.16 12.67 -13.32
N PHE A 109 -0.20 11.63 -12.48
CA PHE A 109 0.97 10.80 -12.12
C PHE A 109 1.20 9.63 -13.08
N LEU A 110 1.52 9.90 -14.34
CA LEU A 110 2.26 8.95 -15.19
C LEU A 110 3.78 9.22 -15.21
N PHE A 111 4.28 10.27 -14.54
CA PHE A 111 5.66 10.73 -14.73
C PHE A 111 6.49 11.10 -13.49
N SER A 112 6.02 10.91 -12.25
CA SER A 112 6.85 11.32 -11.10
C SER A 112 6.68 10.43 -9.88
N CYS A 113 7.64 9.52 -9.71
CA CYS A 113 7.85 8.74 -8.50
C CYS A 113 8.10 9.65 -7.28
N ALA A 114 7.31 9.46 -6.22
CA ALA A 114 7.70 9.79 -4.85
C ALA A 114 7.63 8.50 -4.01
N VAL A 115 8.75 8.15 -3.41
CA VAL A 115 9.11 6.81 -2.93
C VAL A 115 8.76 6.48 -1.45
N PRO A 116 7.84 7.15 -0.71
CA PRO A 116 7.39 6.59 0.58
C PRO A 116 6.24 5.57 0.45
N ASP A 117 5.44 5.62 -0.60
CA ASP A 117 4.22 4.79 -0.75
C ASP A 117 4.45 3.46 -1.49
N LEU A 118 5.65 3.26 -2.04
CA LEU A 118 6.01 2.05 -2.77
C LEU A 118 6.04 0.80 -1.88
N LEU A 119 6.23 0.94 -0.56
CA LEU A 119 6.24 -0.20 0.35
C LEU A 119 4.84 -0.83 0.50
N MET A 120 3.76 -0.06 0.33
CA MET A 120 2.41 -0.64 0.31
C MET A 120 2.09 -1.23 -1.06
N CYS A 121 2.51 -0.59 -2.14
CA CYS A 121 2.25 -1.08 -3.50
C CYS A 121 3.05 -2.35 -3.83
N ASN A 122 4.33 -2.46 -3.45
CA ASN A 122 5.12 -3.67 -3.72
C ASN A 122 4.74 -4.86 -2.82
N LEU A 123 4.11 -4.59 -1.68
CA LEU A 123 3.74 -5.62 -0.72
C LEU A 123 2.33 -6.15 -0.96
N LEU A 124 1.44 -5.33 -1.54
CA LEU A 124 0.12 -5.75 -2.03
C LEU A 124 0.17 -6.46 -3.39
N VAL A 125 1.29 -6.37 -4.12
CA VAL A 125 1.58 -7.12 -5.36
C VAL A 125 2.50 -8.33 -5.08
N LEU A 126 2.72 -8.71 -3.83
CA LEU A 126 3.13 -10.09 -3.56
C LEU A 126 1.87 -10.96 -3.67
N PRO A 127 1.86 -11.98 -4.55
CA PRO A 127 0.73 -12.88 -4.65
C PRO A 127 0.63 -13.63 -3.32
N MET A 128 -0.30 -13.21 -2.47
CA MET A 128 -0.74 -13.96 -1.29
C MET A 128 -1.58 -15.14 -1.77
N GLU A 129 -0.94 -16.11 -2.43
CA GLU A 129 -1.49 -17.44 -2.68
C GLU A 129 -0.51 -18.48 -2.13
N PRO A 130 -0.82 -19.15 -1.00
CA PRO A 130 -0.01 -20.25 -0.52
C PRO A 130 -0.31 -21.46 -1.40
N ARG A 131 0.63 -21.81 -2.29
CA ARG A 131 0.63 -22.96 -3.20
C ARG A 131 0.04 -22.70 -4.60
N LYS A 132 0.82 -22.07 -5.48
CA LYS A 132 1.18 -22.62 -6.81
C LYS A 132 2.17 -21.68 -7.51
N LEU A 133 3.42 -22.10 -7.53
CA LEU A 133 4.51 -21.49 -8.27
C LEU A 133 4.36 -21.84 -9.76
N HIS A 134 3.45 -21.17 -10.46
CA HIS A 134 3.50 -21.08 -11.92
C HIS A 134 3.19 -19.64 -12.28
N ALA A 135 4.25 -18.84 -12.33
CA ALA A 135 4.21 -17.43 -12.68
C ALA A 135 3.68 -17.27 -14.10
N ARG A 136 2.43 -16.82 -14.24
CA ARG A 136 2.05 -16.01 -15.40
C ARG A 136 2.37 -14.58 -15.04
N VAL A 137 3.56 -14.16 -15.44
CA VAL A 137 4.02 -12.77 -15.45
C VAL A 137 3.00 -11.97 -16.25
N ILE A 138 2.26 -11.07 -15.60
CA ILE A 138 1.50 -10.03 -16.27
C ILE A 138 2.53 -8.93 -16.62
N PRO A 139 2.84 -8.70 -17.91
CA PRO A 139 4.05 -8.00 -18.34
C PRO A 139 3.85 -6.49 -18.46
N TYR A 140 3.53 -5.78 -17.36
CA TYR A 140 3.31 -4.32 -17.43
C TYR A 140 4.16 -3.46 -16.49
N CYS A 141 5.21 -4.00 -15.85
CA CYS A 141 6.09 -3.20 -14.98
C CYS A 141 7.54 -3.02 -15.47
N CYS A 142 7.84 -3.30 -16.74
CA CYS A 142 9.15 -2.98 -17.35
C CYS A 142 8.95 -2.45 -18.77
N ALA A 143 8.43 -1.24 -18.91
CA ALA A 143 8.64 -0.39 -20.07
C ALA A 143 8.30 1.06 -19.69
N LEU A 144 9.28 1.93 -19.89
CA LEU A 144 9.39 3.37 -19.57
C LEU A 144 9.75 3.72 -18.12
#